data_AF-A0A132AKE3-F1
#
_entry.id   AF-A0A132AKE3-F1
#
_cell.length_a   1.000
_cell.length_b   1.000
_cell.length_c   1.000
_cell.angle_alpha   90.00
_cell.angle_beta   90.00
_cell.angle_gamma   90.00
#
_symmetry.space_group_name_H-M   'P 1'
#
loop_
_entity.id
_entity.type
_entity.pdbx_description
1 polymer ?
#
loop_
_entity_poly.entity_id
_entity_poly.type
_entity_poly.pdbx_seq_one_letter_code
_entity_poly.pdbx_strand_id
1 'polypeptide(L)'
;MGVNRSENPMLIRLTKSGSIKQSIYNGFNDYIYRDLIFRRPTSIWSSLIEDEPNRNRNRRQFLCYLEINNSLVPIRRIPIYGDVHHDDNSDEQWQNYDEDNRSSLNYRYPTINSSIGVVNLWIIEIDIDSNRFSEPIRLIAPDVVSKQEHYVLQVDWIQQNRLIVVWSDRNQQQSILGICDQQSQWRCERVTFRI
;
A
#
# COMPACT_ATOMS: atom_id res chain seq x y z
N MET A 1 -30.28 -12.51 -28.32
CA MET A 1 -30.01 -13.20 -27.05
C MET A 1 -29.58 -12.14 -26.04
N GLY A 2 -30.51 -11.71 -25.20
CA GLY A 2 -30.29 -10.61 -24.25
C GLY A 2 -29.44 -11.07 -23.08
N VAL A 3 -28.35 -10.36 -22.83
CA VAL A 3 -27.58 -10.50 -21.59
C VAL A 3 -28.41 -9.85 -20.49
N ASN A 4 -29.09 -10.67 -19.67
CA ASN A 4 -29.72 -10.20 -18.44
C ASN A 4 -28.64 -9.66 -17.50
N ARG A 5 -28.40 -8.34 -17.55
CA ARG A 5 -27.67 -7.60 -16.53
C ARG A 5 -28.64 -7.26 -15.40
N SER A 6 -28.87 -8.20 -14.48
CA SER A 6 -29.71 -7.95 -13.31
C SER A 6 -29.15 -8.57 -12.04
N GLU A 7 -27.86 -8.40 -11.80
CA GLU A 7 -27.30 -8.47 -10.45
C GLU A 7 -26.44 -7.23 -10.23
N ASN A 8 -26.87 -6.36 -9.33
CA ASN A 8 -26.07 -5.22 -8.89
C ASN A 8 -24.91 -5.80 -8.06
N PRO A 9 -23.64 -5.67 -8.48
CA PRO A 9 -22.54 -6.31 -7.79
C PRO A 9 -22.45 -5.80 -6.35
N MET A 10 -22.39 -6.73 -5.39
CA MET A 10 -22.25 -6.40 -3.97
C MET A 10 -20.88 -5.75 -3.74
N LEU A 11 -20.87 -4.44 -3.45
CA LEU A 11 -19.65 -3.72 -3.14
C LEU A 11 -19.36 -3.79 -1.64
N ILE A 12 -18.19 -4.34 -1.28
CA ILE A 12 -17.77 -4.55 0.10
C ILE A 12 -16.50 -3.74 0.39
N ARG A 13 -16.51 -2.98 1.49
CA ARG A 13 -15.35 -2.22 1.96
C ARG A 13 -14.43 -3.10 2.81
N LEU A 14 -13.25 -3.40 2.28
CA LEU A 14 -12.26 -4.26 2.95
C LEU A 14 -11.42 -3.54 4.02
N THR A 15 -11.08 -2.27 3.82
CA THR A 15 -10.22 -1.50 4.74
C THR A 15 -10.91 -0.23 5.26
N LYS A 16 -10.71 0.07 6.55
CA LYS A 16 -11.34 1.21 7.24
C LYS A 16 -10.35 2.18 7.88
N SER A 17 -9.07 1.82 8.00
CA SER A 17 -8.01 2.65 8.63
C SER A 17 -7.48 3.78 7.74
N GLY A 18 -7.72 3.74 6.42
CA GLY A 18 -7.20 4.72 5.48
C GLY A 18 -7.75 6.13 5.75
N SER A 19 -6.86 7.12 5.71
CA SER A 19 -7.18 8.51 6.07
C SER A 19 -6.27 9.50 5.33
N ILE A 20 -6.85 10.30 4.45
CA ILE A 20 -6.13 11.36 3.72
C ILE A 20 -5.56 12.39 4.71
N LYS A 21 -6.36 12.79 5.72
CA LYS A 21 -5.98 13.77 6.74
C LYS A 21 -4.78 13.30 7.58
N GLN A 22 -4.73 12.00 7.92
CA GLN A 22 -3.63 11.42 8.69
C GLN A 22 -2.51 10.87 7.80
N SER A 23 -2.64 10.98 6.47
CA SER A 23 -1.70 10.46 5.48
C SER A 23 -1.47 8.94 5.62
N ILE A 24 -2.55 8.17 5.81
CA ILE A 24 -2.54 6.71 5.90
C ILE A 24 -3.20 6.13 4.64
N TYR A 25 -2.48 5.28 3.91
CA TYR A 25 -2.91 4.71 2.64
C TYR A 25 -2.90 3.19 2.70
N ASN A 26 -4.00 2.55 2.31
CA ASN A 26 -4.13 1.08 2.28
C ASN A 26 -4.22 0.60 0.83
N GLY A 27 -3.26 -0.22 0.39
CA GLY A 27 -3.23 -0.79 -0.95
C GLY A 27 -2.90 0.21 -2.07
N PHE A 28 -2.61 1.47 -1.73
CA PHE A 28 -2.23 2.52 -2.67
C PHE A 28 -0.87 3.10 -2.28
N ASN A 29 -0.05 3.39 -3.28
CA ASN A 29 1.33 3.82 -3.07
C ASN A 29 1.45 5.33 -2.97
N ASP A 30 2.34 5.79 -2.09
CA ASP A 30 2.87 7.14 -2.15
C ASP A 30 3.90 7.28 -3.28
N TYR A 31 4.52 8.46 -3.42
CA TYR A 31 5.48 8.70 -4.50
C TYR A 31 6.67 7.72 -4.47
N ILE A 32 7.24 7.45 -3.29
CA ILE A 32 8.42 6.59 -3.17
C ILE A 32 8.09 5.17 -3.63
N TYR A 33 6.99 4.62 -3.12
CA TYR A 33 6.57 3.27 -3.50
C TYR A 33 6.09 3.18 -4.95
N ARG A 34 5.42 4.24 -5.43
CA ARG A 34 4.85 4.27 -6.78
C ARG A 34 5.93 4.40 -7.85
N ASP A 35 6.93 5.27 -7.66
CA ASP A 35 7.86 5.63 -8.73
C ASP A 35 9.23 4.96 -8.59
N LEU A 36 9.65 4.67 -7.35
CA LEU A 36 11.02 4.20 -7.08
C LEU A 36 11.07 2.72 -6.73
N ILE A 37 10.16 2.22 -5.88
CA ILE A 37 10.20 0.83 -5.40
C ILE A 37 9.40 -0.10 -6.31
N PHE A 38 8.07 -0.02 -6.32
CA PHE A 38 7.22 -0.97 -7.05
C PHE A 38 6.88 -0.54 -8.48
N ARG A 39 7.08 0.74 -8.84
CA ARG A 39 6.79 1.26 -10.19
C ARG A 39 5.34 1.06 -10.62
N ARG A 40 4.40 1.18 -9.68
CA ARG A 40 2.95 0.98 -9.90
C ARG A 40 2.10 1.73 -8.86
N PRO A 41 0.86 2.11 -9.18
CA PRO A 41 0.02 2.92 -8.28
C PRO A 41 -0.50 2.17 -7.05
N THR A 42 -0.62 0.84 -7.11
CA THR A 42 -1.24 0.03 -6.06
C THR A 42 -0.27 -1.02 -5.51
N SER A 43 -0.49 -1.39 -4.26
CA SER A 43 0.26 -2.44 -3.57
C SER A 43 -0.69 -3.41 -2.93
N ILE A 44 -1.29 -4.21 -3.81
CA ILE A 44 -2.25 -5.24 -3.49
C ILE A 44 -1.84 -6.48 -4.27
N TRP A 45 -1.82 -7.63 -3.60
CA TRP A 45 -1.43 -8.91 -4.17
C TRP A 45 -2.45 -9.97 -3.77
N SER A 46 -3.12 -10.55 -4.76
CA SER A 46 -4.03 -11.67 -4.52
C SER A 46 -3.28 -12.99 -4.60
N SER A 47 -3.57 -13.90 -3.68
CA SER A 47 -3.11 -15.28 -3.78
C SER A 47 -3.76 -15.96 -4.99
N LEU A 48 -3.11 -17.02 -5.45
CA LEU A 48 -3.76 -17.97 -6.33
C LEU A 48 -4.96 -18.60 -5.62
N ILE A 49 -5.97 -18.98 -6.40
CA ILE A 49 -7.10 -19.79 -5.94
C ILE A 49 -6.75 -21.22 -6.32
N GLU A 50 -6.62 -22.10 -5.34
CA GLU A 50 -6.47 -23.53 -5.61
C GLU A 50 -7.87 -24.14 -5.74
N ASP A 51 -8.22 -24.53 -6.96
CA ASP A 51 -9.42 -25.31 -7.23
C ASP A 51 -9.08 -26.79 -7.00
N GLU A 52 -9.31 -27.31 -5.80
CA GLU A 52 -9.16 -28.75 -5.56
C GLU A 52 -10.31 -29.52 -6.22
N PRO A 53 -10.05 -30.37 -7.23
CA PRO A 53 -11.06 -31.26 -7.78
C PRO A 53 -11.34 -32.32 -6.70
N ASN A 54 -12.54 -32.25 -6.08
CA ASN A 54 -13.16 -33.21 -5.14
C ASN A 54 -13.51 -32.66 -3.75
N ARG A 55 -13.20 -31.39 -3.42
CA ARG A 55 -13.66 -30.78 -2.16
C ARG A 55 -14.90 -29.94 -2.37
N ASN A 56 -16.03 -30.40 -1.85
CA ASN A 56 -17.28 -29.62 -1.81
C ASN A 56 -17.06 -28.32 -1.02
N ARG A 57 -17.07 -27.18 -1.73
CA ARG A 57 -17.31 -25.78 -1.30
C ARG A 57 -16.50 -25.29 -0.08
N ASN A 58 -15.63 -24.30 -0.33
CA ASN A 58 -14.96 -23.37 0.61
C ASN A 58 -13.72 -22.81 -0.09
N ARG A 59 -13.90 -22.19 -1.26
CA ARG A 59 -12.79 -21.56 -2.00
C ARG A 59 -12.33 -20.32 -1.24
N ARG A 60 -11.07 -20.32 -0.83
CA ARG A 60 -10.43 -19.23 -0.11
C ARG A 60 -9.50 -18.47 -1.03
N GLN A 61 -9.48 -17.17 -0.90
CA GLN A 61 -8.46 -16.31 -1.50
C GLN A 61 -7.89 -15.42 -0.43
N PHE A 62 -6.57 -15.24 -0.43
CA PHE A 62 -5.92 -14.30 0.45
C PHE A 62 -5.54 -13.05 -0.32
N LEU A 63 -5.80 -11.91 0.28
CA LEU A 63 -5.43 -10.61 -0.26
C LEU A 63 -4.37 -10.00 0.66
N CYS A 64 -3.17 -9.77 0.14
CA CYS A 64 -2.17 -8.98 0.81
C CYS A 64 -2.24 -7.53 0.33
N TYR A 65 -2.12 -6.56 1.24
CA TYR A 65 -1.95 -5.16 0.87
C TYR A 65 -0.93 -4.46 1.75
N LEU A 66 -0.29 -3.44 1.17
CA LEU A 66 0.61 -2.53 1.90
C LEU A 66 -0.19 -1.39 2.51
N GLU A 67 -0.03 -1.17 3.82
CA GLU A 67 -0.40 0.07 4.49
C GLU A 67 0.84 0.97 4.59
N ILE A 68 0.71 2.23 4.20
CA ILE A 68 1.74 3.26 4.32
C ILE A 68 1.21 4.35 5.25
N ASN A 69 1.89 4.57 6.37
CA ASN A 69 1.61 5.64 7.30
C ASN A 69 2.67 6.75 7.18
N ASN A 70 2.28 7.84 6.52
CA ASN A 70 3.12 9.01 6.28
C ASN A 70 2.87 10.14 7.30
N SER A 71 2.20 9.87 8.43
CA SER A 71 1.89 10.90 9.44
C SER A 71 3.12 11.64 9.96
N LEU A 72 4.27 10.95 10.06
CA LEU A 72 5.54 11.51 10.51
C LEU A 72 6.43 12.00 9.37
N VAL A 73 6.13 11.72 8.10
CA VAL A 73 6.92 12.21 6.95
C VAL A 73 6.76 13.72 6.83
N PRO A 74 7.81 14.55 6.66
CA PRO A 74 7.64 15.99 6.58
C PRO A 74 6.75 16.44 5.42
N ILE A 75 6.01 17.53 5.65
CA ILE A 75 5.25 18.21 4.60
C ILE A 75 6.18 19.15 3.84
N ARG A 76 6.07 19.14 2.51
CA ARG A 76 6.69 20.08 1.59
C ARG A 76 5.59 20.88 0.90
N ARG A 77 5.81 22.20 0.79
CA ARG A 77 4.92 23.12 0.06
C ARG A 77 5.40 23.18 -1.38
N ILE A 78 4.56 22.73 -2.31
CA ILE A 78 4.84 22.83 -3.75
C ILE A 78 4.04 24.03 -4.27
N PRO A 79 4.69 25.09 -4.76
CA PRO A 79 3.98 26.22 -5.35
C PRO A 79 3.25 25.76 -6.61
N ILE A 80 1.97 26.15 -6.73
CA ILE A 80 1.18 25.94 -7.94
C ILE A 80 1.33 27.20 -8.79
N TYR A 81 1.73 27.00 -10.05
CA TYR A 81 1.83 28.06 -11.03
C TYR A 81 0.63 27.95 -11.97
N GLY A 82 -0.04 29.07 -12.25
CA GLY A 82 -1.18 29.11 -13.18
C GLY A 82 -2.56 29.17 -12.56
N ASP A 83 -2.67 29.38 -11.24
CA ASP A 83 -3.94 29.77 -10.61
C ASP A 83 -4.14 31.29 -10.79
N VAL A 84 -4.39 31.68 -12.03
CA VAL A 84 -5.00 32.96 -12.34
C VAL A 84 -6.45 32.61 -12.62
N HIS A 85 -7.35 32.99 -11.72
CA HIS A 85 -8.75 33.17 -12.10
C HIS A 85 -8.73 34.17 -13.26
N HIS A 86 -8.69 33.65 -14.49
CA HIS A 86 -8.81 34.45 -15.70
C HIS A 86 -10.29 34.82 -15.83
N ASP A 87 -10.77 35.69 -14.94
CA ASP A 87 -11.95 36.47 -15.25
C ASP A 87 -11.50 37.44 -16.34
N ASP A 88 -11.99 37.23 -17.56
CA ASP A 88 -11.60 37.88 -18.82
C ASP A 88 -11.77 39.43 -18.85
N ASN A 89 -11.92 40.09 -17.70
CA ASN A 89 -12.24 41.52 -17.59
C ASN A 89 -11.42 42.27 -16.51
N SER A 90 -10.13 41.99 -16.36
CA SER A 90 -9.26 42.95 -15.66
C SER A 90 -7.83 42.95 -16.19
N ASP A 91 -7.44 44.04 -16.85
CA ASP A 91 -6.07 44.36 -17.28
C ASP A 91 -5.10 44.63 -16.11
N GLU A 92 -5.51 44.36 -14.87
CA GLU A 92 -4.77 44.65 -13.65
C GLU A 92 -4.71 43.42 -12.72
N GLN A 93 -3.98 42.37 -13.10
CA GLN A 93 -3.78 41.24 -12.19
C GLN A 93 -2.35 40.66 -12.20
N TRP A 94 -1.36 41.53 -12.33
CA TRP A 94 0.06 41.16 -12.14
C TRP A 94 0.65 41.69 -10.81
N GLN A 95 -0.14 42.34 -9.95
CA GLN A 95 0.39 43.09 -8.80
C GLN A 95 0.35 42.39 -7.44
N ASN A 96 -0.28 41.22 -7.28
CA ASN A 96 -0.31 40.50 -5.99
C ASN A 96 0.48 39.16 -6.04
N TYR A 97 1.72 39.22 -6.51
CA TYR A 97 2.69 38.11 -6.46
C TYR A 97 3.53 38.14 -5.17
N ASP A 98 2.90 38.29 -4.01
CA ASP A 98 3.60 38.04 -2.74
C ASP A 98 3.85 36.52 -2.59
N GLU A 99 5.07 36.12 -2.22
CA GLU A 99 5.44 34.71 -2.02
C GLU A 99 4.49 33.97 -1.07
N ASP A 100 3.93 34.70 -0.10
CA ASP A 100 3.01 34.16 0.90
C ASP A 100 1.61 33.87 0.35
N ASN A 101 1.16 34.58 -0.69
CA ASN A 101 -0.21 34.50 -1.21
C ASN A 101 -0.35 33.60 -2.45
N ARG A 102 0.70 32.84 -2.79
CA ARG A 102 0.65 31.86 -3.90
C ARG A 102 -0.09 30.59 -3.48
N SER A 103 -0.99 30.12 -4.34
CA SER A 103 -1.61 28.81 -4.17
C SER A 103 -0.53 27.72 -4.13
N SER A 104 -0.70 26.76 -3.22
CA SER A 104 0.33 25.75 -2.97
C SER A 104 -0.27 24.44 -2.51
N LEU A 105 0.32 23.34 -2.95
CA LEU A 105 -0.04 22.00 -2.52
C LEU A 105 0.88 21.54 -1.40
N ASN A 106 0.29 21.08 -0.30
CA ASN A 106 1.01 20.39 0.76
C ASN A 106 1.17 18.92 0.39
N TYR A 107 2.42 18.46 0.27
CA TYR A 107 2.75 17.09 -0.12
C TYR A 107 3.75 16.45 0.86
N ARG A 108 3.45 15.23 1.33
CA ARG A 108 4.37 14.47 2.22
C ARG A 108 5.51 13.90 1.37
N TYR A 109 6.74 14.35 1.60
CA TYR A 109 7.90 13.89 0.84
C TYR A 109 9.12 13.71 1.74
N PRO A 110 9.66 12.48 1.87
CA PRO A 110 10.84 12.24 2.67
C PRO A 110 12.11 12.72 1.95
N THR A 111 12.91 13.50 2.66
CA THR A 111 14.29 13.86 2.27
C THR A 111 15.30 12.94 2.96
N ILE A 112 16.56 12.99 2.54
CA ILE A 112 17.64 12.08 2.97
C ILE A 112 17.70 11.89 4.50
N ASN A 113 17.49 12.96 5.28
CA ASN A 113 17.57 12.94 6.76
C ASN A 113 16.23 13.02 7.50
N SER A 114 15.08 12.89 6.82
CA SER A 114 13.78 12.94 7.49
C SER A 114 13.19 11.56 7.74
N SER A 115 12.27 11.43 8.69
CA SER A 115 11.41 10.26 8.84
C SER A 115 10.82 9.79 7.51
N ILE A 116 10.76 8.46 7.33
CA ILE A 116 10.10 7.81 6.19
C ILE A 116 8.70 7.33 6.60
N GLY A 117 7.91 6.92 5.61
CA GLY A 117 6.63 6.28 5.87
C GLY A 117 6.80 4.96 6.61
N VAL A 118 6.04 4.75 7.68
CA VAL A 118 6.00 3.46 8.36
C VAL A 118 5.11 2.52 7.56
N VAL A 119 5.63 1.35 7.21
CA VAL A 119 4.91 0.40 6.36
C VAL A 119 4.55 -0.88 7.09
N ASN A 120 3.36 -1.40 6.77
CA ASN A 120 2.85 -2.67 7.29
C ASN A 120 2.23 -3.48 6.17
N LEU A 121 2.44 -4.79 6.17
CA LEU A 121 1.69 -5.70 5.32
C LEU A 121 0.53 -6.28 6.11
N TRP A 122 -0.61 -6.38 5.44
CA TRP A 122 -1.86 -6.89 6.00
C TRP A 122 -2.43 -7.96 5.09
N ILE A 123 -3.04 -8.98 5.68
CA ILE A 123 -3.69 -10.10 4.99
C ILE A 123 -5.18 -10.09 5.30
N ILE A 124 -6.01 -10.26 4.29
CA ILE A 124 -7.45 -10.52 4.42
C ILE A 124 -7.74 -11.89 3.79
N GLU A 125 -8.39 -12.77 4.55
CA GLU A 125 -8.93 -14.02 4.01
C GLU A 125 -10.33 -13.75 3.45
N ILE A 126 -10.59 -14.19 2.23
CA ILE A 126 -11.85 -14.04 1.52
C ILE A 126 -12.39 -15.44 1.25
N ASP A 127 -13.58 -15.71 1.77
CA ASP A 127 -14.39 -16.87 1.39
C ASP A 127 -15.24 -16.49 0.18
N ILE A 128 -14.84 -17.02 -0.98
CA ILE A 128 -15.43 -16.71 -2.28
C ILE A 128 -16.87 -17.26 -2.36
N ASP A 129 -17.15 -18.37 -1.69
CA ASP A 129 -18.45 -19.03 -1.83
C ASP A 129 -19.51 -18.35 -0.95
N SER A 130 -19.11 -17.79 0.20
CA SER A 130 -20.01 -17.06 1.10
C SER A 130 -19.97 -15.53 0.96
N ASN A 131 -19.08 -14.97 0.12
CA ASN A 131 -18.81 -13.53 0.01
C ASN A 131 -18.49 -12.88 1.37
N ARG A 132 -17.80 -13.61 2.25
CA ARG A 132 -17.35 -13.12 3.56
C ARG A 132 -15.84 -12.93 3.56
N PHE A 133 -15.37 -12.08 4.45
CA PHE A 133 -13.94 -11.82 4.62
C PHE A 133 -13.59 -11.70 6.10
N SER A 134 -12.33 -12.00 6.44
CA SER A 134 -11.80 -11.82 7.79
C SER A 134 -11.51 -10.35 8.09
N GLU A 135 -11.38 -10.01 9.37
CA GLU A 135 -10.68 -8.78 9.73
C GLU A 135 -9.22 -8.81 9.22
N PRO A 136 -8.61 -7.66 8.88
CA PRO A 136 -7.23 -7.61 8.43
C PRO A 136 -6.25 -8.12 9.50
N ILE A 137 -5.38 -9.05 9.12
CA ILE A 137 -4.35 -9.63 9.97
C ILE A 137 -3.01 -9.01 9.60
N ARG A 138 -2.31 -8.43 10.57
CA ARG A 138 -0.97 -7.86 10.33
C ARG A 138 0.05 -8.98 10.15
N LEU A 139 0.79 -8.92 9.06
CA LEU A 139 1.94 -9.78 8.82
C LEU A 139 3.11 -9.31 9.69
N ILE A 140 3.76 -10.26 10.38
CA ILE A 140 4.81 -9.96 11.35
C ILE A 140 6.17 -10.21 10.69
N ALA A 141 6.87 -9.13 10.34
CA ALA A 141 8.21 -9.18 9.77
C ALA A 141 9.22 -9.81 10.76
N PRO A 142 10.35 -10.38 10.28
CA PRO A 142 11.39 -10.89 11.16
C PRO A 142 11.91 -9.82 12.14
N ASP A 143 12.35 -10.24 13.33
CA ASP A 143 12.80 -9.32 14.40
C ASP A 143 13.91 -8.35 13.98
N VAL A 144 14.77 -8.80 13.07
CA VAL A 144 15.84 -7.98 12.48
C VAL A 144 15.30 -6.83 11.62
N VAL A 145 14.10 -6.96 11.07
CA VAL A 145 13.42 -5.91 10.27
C VAL A 145 12.54 -5.05 11.17
N SER A 146 11.76 -5.65 12.07
CA SER A 146 10.71 -4.97 12.83
C SER A 146 11.22 -3.89 13.79
N LYS A 147 12.50 -3.93 14.16
CA LYS A 147 13.15 -3.01 15.10
C LYS A 147 13.71 -1.74 14.47
N GLN A 148 13.69 -1.62 13.15
CA GLN A 148 14.34 -0.52 12.42
C GLN A 148 13.50 -0.03 11.24
N GLU A 149 13.78 1.20 10.80
CA GLU A 149 13.20 1.76 9.58
C GLU A 149 13.61 0.93 8.37
N HIS A 150 12.63 0.54 7.56
CA HIS A 150 12.83 -0.34 6.43
C HIS A 150 11.85 -0.04 5.31
N TYR A 151 12.18 -0.54 4.13
CA TYR A 151 11.32 -0.59 2.96
C TYR A 151 10.90 -2.03 2.71
N VAL A 152 9.72 -2.20 2.12
CA VAL A 152 9.26 -3.47 1.52
C VAL A 152 9.57 -3.38 0.04
N LEU A 153 10.50 -4.18 -0.47
CA LEU A 153 10.94 -4.12 -1.86
C LEU A 153 10.12 -5.02 -2.78
N GLN A 154 9.65 -6.16 -2.26
CA GLN A 154 8.93 -7.15 -3.05
C GLN A 154 8.00 -7.97 -2.17
N VAL A 155 6.86 -8.38 -2.73
CA VAL A 155 5.88 -9.26 -2.12
C VAL A 155 5.31 -10.13 -3.23
N ASP A 156 5.36 -11.44 -3.08
CA ASP A 156 4.80 -12.38 -4.05
C ASP A 156 4.24 -13.61 -3.34
N TRP A 157 3.07 -14.07 -3.80
CA TRP A 157 2.51 -15.34 -3.37
C TRP A 157 3.27 -16.49 -4.02
N ILE A 158 3.74 -17.44 -3.22
CA ILE A 158 4.39 -18.67 -3.73
C ILE A 158 3.46 -19.88 -3.66
N GLN A 159 2.41 -19.81 -2.83
CA GLN A 159 1.31 -20.76 -2.70
C GLN A 159 0.04 -20.00 -2.32
N GLN A 160 -1.12 -20.65 -2.25
CA GLN A 160 -2.36 -19.98 -1.82
C GLN A 160 -2.24 -19.34 -0.43
N ASN A 161 -1.57 -20.01 0.52
CA ASN A 161 -1.50 -19.62 1.93
C ASN A 161 -0.09 -19.21 2.38
N ARG A 162 0.82 -18.94 1.43
CA ARG A 162 2.22 -18.60 1.69
C ARG A 162 2.73 -17.57 0.70
N LEU A 163 3.40 -16.55 1.22
CA LEU A 163 4.03 -15.50 0.43
C LEU A 163 5.49 -15.29 0.84
N ILE A 164 6.26 -14.71 -0.08
CA ILE A 164 7.58 -14.17 0.18
C ILE A 164 7.49 -12.66 0.29
N VAL A 165 8.35 -12.09 1.14
CA VAL A 165 8.53 -10.66 1.27
C VAL A 165 10.02 -10.35 1.33
N VAL A 166 10.44 -9.33 0.60
CA VAL A 166 11.79 -8.77 0.69
C VAL A 166 11.72 -7.43 1.38
N TRP A 167 12.49 -7.28 2.45
CA TRP A 167 12.70 -6.01 3.13
C TRP A 167 14.10 -5.49 2.87
N SER A 168 14.26 -4.17 2.93
CA SER A 168 15.55 -3.50 2.91
C SER A 168 15.62 -2.52 4.05
N ASP A 169 16.77 -2.40 4.70
CA ASP A 169 17.02 -1.30 5.61
C ASP A 169 16.96 0.05 4.90
N ARG A 170 16.78 1.13 5.67
CA ARG A 170 16.63 2.49 5.13
C ARG A 170 17.82 2.94 4.28
N ASN A 171 19.04 2.55 4.65
CA ASN A 171 20.25 2.89 3.89
C ASN A 171 20.53 1.92 2.73
N GLN A 172 19.69 0.90 2.53
CA GLN A 172 19.74 -0.08 1.46
C GLN A 172 21.05 -0.87 1.41
N GLN A 173 21.67 -1.10 2.57
CA GLN A 173 22.88 -1.90 2.70
C GLN A 173 22.57 -3.39 2.90
N GLN A 174 21.41 -3.70 3.47
CA GLN A 174 21.01 -5.07 3.74
C GLN A 174 19.58 -5.34 3.28
N SER A 175 19.40 -6.48 2.61
CA SER A 175 18.09 -7.00 2.29
C SER A 175 17.83 -8.33 2.98
N ILE A 176 16.60 -8.53 3.42
CA ILE A 176 16.15 -9.72 4.13
C ILE A 176 15.00 -10.31 3.34
N LEU A 177 15.15 -11.55 2.88
CA LEU A 177 14.06 -12.36 2.34
C LEU A 177 13.41 -13.13 3.49
N GLY A 178 12.09 -13.08 3.59
CA GLY A 178 11.34 -13.93 4.49
C GLY A 178 10.16 -14.62 3.83
N ILE A 179 9.82 -15.78 4.38
CA ILE A 179 8.65 -16.57 4.00
C ILE A 179 7.63 -16.42 5.11
N CYS A 180 6.39 -16.11 4.74
CA CYS A 180 5.28 -15.89 5.66
C CYS A 180 4.13 -16.82 5.25
N ASP A 181 3.58 -17.59 6.19
CA ASP A 181 2.46 -18.47 5.91
C ASP A 181 1.36 -18.41 6.96
N GLN A 182 0.17 -18.86 6.54
CA GLN A 182 -1.02 -18.89 7.39
C GLN A 182 -0.85 -19.81 8.60
N GLN A 183 -0.12 -20.92 8.45
CA GLN A 183 0.08 -21.91 9.54
C GLN A 183 0.86 -21.28 10.71
N SER A 184 1.80 -20.39 10.39
CA SER A 184 2.59 -19.61 11.35
C SER A 184 1.90 -18.30 11.74
N GLN A 185 0.59 -18.18 11.53
CA GLN A 185 -0.21 -16.98 11.81
C GLN A 185 0.38 -15.72 11.14
N TRP A 186 0.91 -15.86 9.92
CA TRP A 186 1.55 -14.79 9.15
C TRP A 186 2.78 -14.17 9.83
N ARG A 187 3.45 -14.93 10.71
CA ARG A 187 4.81 -14.63 11.16
C ARG A 187 5.78 -15.05 10.08
N CYS A 188 6.68 -14.15 9.73
CA CYS A 188 7.66 -14.37 8.68
C CYS A 188 8.97 -14.87 9.26
N GLU A 189 9.50 -15.91 8.65
CA GLU A 189 10.81 -16.45 8.97
C GLU A 189 11.83 -15.97 7.94
N ARG A 190 12.99 -15.49 8.42
CA ARG A 190 14.10 -15.10 7.56
C ARG A 190 14.65 -16.35 6.87
N VAL A 191 14.77 -16.29 5.54
CA VAL A 191 15.48 -17.32 4.78
C VAL A 191 16.98 -17.11 4.97
N THR A 192 17.67 -18.14 5.47
CA THR A 192 19.13 -18.16 5.57
C THR A 192 19.68 -19.18 4.58
N PHE A 193 20.49 -18.72 3.63
CA PHE A 193 21.27 -19.62 2.79
C PHE A 193 22.50 -20.07 3.57
N ARG A 194 22.60 -21.36 3.86
CA ARG A 194 23.88 -21.97 4.22
C ARG A 194 24.55 -22.32 2.90
N ILE A 195 25.61 -21.57 2.56
CA ILE A 195 26.52 -21.90 1.46
C ILE A 195 27.53 -22.90 1.98
#